data_AF-A0A6P0GMH2-F1
#
_entry.id   AF-A0A6P0GMH2-F1
#
_cell.length_a   1.000
_cell.length_b   1.000
_cell.length_c   1.000
_cell.angle_alpha   90.00
_cell.angle_beta   90.00
_cell.angle_gamma   90.00
#
_symmetry.space_group_name_H-M   'P 1'
#
loop_
_entity.id
_entity.type
_entity.pdbx_description
1 polymer ?
#
loop_
_entity_poly.entity_id
_entity_poly.type
_entity_poly.pdbx_seq_one_letter_code
_entity_poly.pdbx_strand_id
1 'polypeptide(L)'
;MHGGRSRPSLGERAADSGVGPPPEPEAPHSAPRRTAAGRHCWVHAPPGADGTVPGLLVEWRQHPGGWQGRVAYAVPGPHGAVLVEAWFPAGSLEQR
;
A
#
# COMPACT_ATOMS: atom_id res chain seq x y z
N MET A 1 3.60 -56.94 -35.39
CA MET A 1 3.30 -55.50 -35.23
C MET A 1 2.64 -55.32 -33.86
N HIS A 2 3.35 -54.88 -32.82
CA HIS A 2 2.76 -54.64 -31.49
C HIS A 2 2.56 -53.14 -31.31
N GLY A 3 1.31 -52.69 -31.44
CA GLY A 3 0.92 -51.30 -31.27
C GLY A 3 1.08 -50.87 -29.81
N GLY A 4 1.98 -49.91 -29.58
CA GLY A 4 2.18 -49.32 -28.26
C GLY A 4 0.89 -48.65 -27.79
N ARG A 5 0.37 -49.07 -26.63
CA ARG A 5 -0.73 -48.37 -25.98
C ARG A 5 -0.21 -47.02 -25.50
N SER A 6 -0.68 -45.94 -26.14
CA SER A 6 -0.34 -44.58 -25.71
C SER A 6 -0.84 -44.39 -24.29
N ARG A 7 0.04 -43.89 -23.41
CA ARG A 7 -0.37 -43.54 -22.04
C ARG A 7 -1.35 -42.35 -22.12
N PRO A 8 -2.28 -42.21 -21.15
CA PRO A 8 -3.17 -41.07 -21.10
C PRO A 8 -2.36 -39.77 -21.15
N SER A 9 -2.84 -38.79 -21.88
CA SER A 9 -2.24 -37.47 -21.94
C SER A 9 -2.29 -36.80 -20.56
N LEU A 10 -1.51 -35.74 -20.39
CA LEU A 10 -1.55 -34.96 -19.15
C LEU A 10 -2.93 -34.30 -18.94
N GLY A 11 -3.60 -33.93 -20.04
CA GLY A 11 -4.96 -33.38 -20.01
C GLY A 11 -6.02 -34.39 -19.56
N GLU A 12 -5.97 -35.63 -20.04
CA GLU A 12 -6.91 -36.68 -19.59
C GLU A 12 -6.73 -37.00 -18.10
N ARG A 13 -5.48 -37.07 -17.61
CA ARG A 13 -5.23 -37.24 -16.18
C ARG A 13 -5.75 -36.09 -15.33
N ALA A 14 -5.72 -34.86 -15.86
CA ALA A 14 -6.25 -33.70 -15.16
C ALA A 14 -7.79 -33.75 -15.07
N ALA A 15 -8.46 -34.19 -16.15
CA ALA A 15 -9.92 -34.35 -16.18
C ALA A 15 -10.41 -35.41 -15.17
N ASP A 16 -9.65 -36.51 -15.00
CA ASP A 16 -9.99 -37.58 -14.06
C ASP A 16 -9.63 -37.25 -12.59
N SER A 17 -8.96 -36.13 -12.31
CA SER A 17 -8.40 -35.84 -10.97
C SER A 17 -9.44 -35.47 -9.91
N GLY A 18 -10.70 -35.28 -10.29
CA GLY A 18 -11.76 -34.85 -9.37
C GLY A 18 -11.57 -33.43 -8.79
N VAL A 19 -10.56 -32.69 -9.26
CA VAL A 19 -10.37 -31.28 -8.93
C VAL A 19 -11.42 -30.49 -9.70
N GLY A 20 -12.43 -29.99 -8.97
CA GLY A 20 -13.40 -29.05 -9.52
C GLY A 20 -12.69 -27.80 -10.05
N PRO A 21 -13.31 -27.05 -10.99
CA PRO A 21 -12.76 -25.78 -11.42
C PRO A 21 -12.45 -24.92 -10.19
N PRO A 22 -11.30 -24.21 -10.17
CA PRO A 22 -11.03 -23.27 -9.08
C PRO A 22 -12.24 -22.34 -8.93
N PRO A 23 -12.65 -21.99 -7.70
CA PRO A 23 -13.71 -21.01 -7.53
C PRO A 23 -13.36 -19.78 -8.36
N GLU A 24 -14.35 -19.22 -9.07
CA GLU A 24 -14.16 -17.98 -9.81
C GLU A 24 -13.45 -16.97 -8.89
N PRO A 25 -12.40 -16.30 -9.37
CA PRO A 25 -11.72 -15.30 -8.56
C PRO A 25 -12.80 -14.30 -8.13
N GLU A 26 -13.08 -14.29 -6.83
CA GLU A 26 -13.99 -13.35 -6.21
C GLU A 26 -13.52 -11.97 -6.66
N ALA A 27 -14.31 -11.32 -7.51
CA ALA A 27 -13.99 -9.99 -8.01
C ALA A 27 -13.61 -9.16 -6.77
N PRO A 28 -12.44 -8.50 -6.75
CA PRO A 28 -11.96 -7.85 -5.55
C PRO A 28 -13.10 -6.98 -5.05
N HIS A 29 -13.62 -7.33 -3.87
CA HIS A 29 -14.63 -6.54 -3.19
C HIS A 29 -14.10 -5.13 -3.24
N SER A 30 -14.71 -4.29 -4.07
CA SER A 30 -14.39 -2.89 -4.15
C SER A 30 -14.95 -2.34 -2.86
N ALA A 31 -14.19 -2.54 -1.77
CA ALA A 31 -14.40 -1.84 -0.53
C ALA A 31 -14.62 -0.40 -0.96
N PRO A 32 -15.71 0.26 -0.48
CA PRO A 32 -15.95 1.64 -0.86
C PRO A 32 -14.62 2.35 -0.68
N ARG A 33 -14.14 3.02 -1.73
CA ARG A 33 -12.98 3.91 -1.60
C ARG A 33 -13.42 4.87 -0.52
N ARG A 34 -13.08 4.56 0.73
CA ARG A 34 -13.13 5.51 1.82
C ARG A 34 -12.29 6.61 1.23
N THR A 35 -12.94 7.71 0.84
CA THR A 35 -12.26 8.97 0.56
C THR A 35 -11.25 9.04 1.68
N ALA A 36 -9.97 8.90 1.35
CA ALA A 36 -8.96 8.66 2.36
C ALA A 36 -8.87 9.97 3.12
N ALA A 37 -9.72 10.13 4.13
CA ALA A 37 -9.71 11.26 5.02
C ALA A 37 -8.29 11.27 5.54
N GLY A 38 -7.59 12.40 5.30
CA GLY A 38 -6.19 12.51 5.67
C GLY A 38 -6.04 12.04 7.12
N ARG A 39 -5.07 11.15 7.34
CA ARG A 39 -4.86 10.63 8.70
C ARG A 39 -4.01 11.64 9.45
N HIS A 40 -4.46 12.04 10.64
CA HIS A 40 -3.61 12.83 11.52
C HIS A 40 -2.39 11.99 11.89
N CYS A 41 -1.23 12.59 11.74
CA CYS A 41 0.03 12.02 12.16
C CYS A 41 0.89 13.09 12.83
N TRP A 42 1.90 12.62 13.53
CA TRP A 42 2.94 13.46 14.09
C TRP A 42 4.21 13.26 13.27
N VAL A 43 4.82 14.36 12.88
CA VAL A 43 6.03 14.42 12.07
C VAL A 43 7.19 14.84 12.96
N HIS A 44 8.29 14.09 12.94
CA HIS A 44 9.52 14.57 13.56
C HIS A 44 10.04 15.77 12.77
N ALA A 45 10.19 16.90 13.46
CA ALA A 45 10.59 18.13 12.82
C ALA A 45 11.96 17.98 12.12
N PRO A 46 12.18 18.66 10.98
CA PRO A 46 13.47 18.63 10.28
C PRO A 46 14.60 19.20 11.17
N PRO A 47 15.88 18.89 10.85
CA PRO A 47 17.02 19.35 11.64
C PRO A 47 16.99 20.87 11.84
N GLY A 48 16.98 21.33 13.10
CA GLY A 48 16.91 22.74 13.47
C GLY A 48 15.59 23.19 14.10
N ALA A 49 14.59 22.32 14.19
CA ALA A 49 13.40 22.51 15.01
C ALA A 49 13.24 21.34 15.98
N ASP A 50 12.99 21.63 17.25
CA ASP A 50 12.83 20.60 18.28
C ASP A 50 11.38 20.10 18.31
N GLY A 51 11.21 18.77 18.38
CA GLY A 51 9.95 18.11 18.71
C GLY A 51 9.17 17.50 17.52
N THR A 52 7.92 17.10 17.81
CA THR A 52 6.98 16.56 16.82
C THR A 52 5.91 17.59 16.49
N VAL A 53 5.65 17.82 15.21
CA VAL A 53 4.60 18.74 14.75
C VAL A 53 3.38 17.96 14.26
N PRO A 54 2.15 18.45 14.50
CA PRO A 54 0.95 17.83 13.95
C PRO A 54 0.91 18.00 12.43
N GLY A 55 0.57 16.93 11.73
CA GLY A 55 0.47 16.89 10.28
C GLY A 55 -0.69 16.03 9.79
N LEU A 56 -1.02 16.22 8.52
CA LEU A 56 -2.03 15.46 7.81
C LEU A 56 -1.37 14.60 6.74
N LEU A 57 -1.42 13.28 6.91
CA LEU A 57 -0.98 12.34 5.90
C LEU A 57 -2.00 12.31 4.76
N VAL A 58 -1.59 12.79 3.59
CA VAL A 58 -2.47 12.96 2.42
C VAL A 58 -2.25 11.88 1.36
N GLU A 59 -1.07 11.26 1.33
CA GLU A 59 -0.72 10.28 0.30
C GLU A 59 0.32 9.27 0.79
N TRP A 60 0.25 8.04 0.28
CA TRP A 60 1.31 7.03 0.42
C TRP A 60 1.92 6.73 -0.94
N ARG A 61 3.25 6.59 -0.99
CA ARG A 61 3.96 6.06 -2.16
C ARG A 61 4.98 4.99 -1.76
N GLN A 62 5.28 4.09 -2.68
CA GLN A 62 6.39 3.16 -2.56
C GLN A 62 7.61 3.72 -3.30
N HIS A 63 8.78 3.65 -2.69
CA HIS A 63 10.08 4.06 -3.25
C HIS A 63 11.09 2.91 -2.99
N PRO A 64 12.24 2.82 -3.69
CA PRO A 64 13.24 1.77 -3.43
C PRO A 64 13.68 1.61 -1.96
N GLY A 65 13.62 2.69 -1.16
CA GLY A 65 13.91 2.69 0.28
C GLY A 65 12.73 2.32 1.19
N GLY A 66 11.60 1.89 0.62
CA GLY A 66 10.38 1.54 1.35
C GLY A 66 9.23 2.53 1.15
N TRP A 67 8.28 2.50 2.08
CA TRP A 67 7.09 3.34 2.05
C TRP A 67 7.39 4.77 2.53
N GLN A 68 6.81 5.74 1.83
CA GLN A 68 6.86 7.15 2.20
C GLN A 68 5.46 7.74 2.24
N GLY A 69 5.19 8.56 3.24
CA GLY A 69 3.94 9.32 3.37
C GLY A 69 4.16 10.79 3.00
N ARG A 70 3.29 11.38 2.18
CA ARG A 70 3.26 12.83 1.97
C ARG A 70 2.44 13.45 3.09
N VAL A 71 3.05 14.37 3.81
CA VAL A 71 2.42 15.03 4.95
C VAL A 71 2.36 16.54 4.73
N ALA A 72 1.18 17.10 4.95
CA ALA A 72 0.95 18.53 5.02
C ALA A 72 1.00 18.98 6.50
N TYR A 73 1.84 19.96 6.84
CA TYR A 73 1.97 20.49 8.20
C TYR A 73 2.29 21.99 8.19
N ALA A 74 1.94 22.69 9.27
CA ALA A 74 2.16 24.12 9.40
C ALA A 74 3.45 24.42 10.19
N VAL A 75 4.27 25.32 9.66
CA VAL A 75 5.47 25.82 10.34
C VAL A 75 5.25 27.29 10.72
N PRO A 76 5.37 27.66 12.01
CA PRO A 76 5.29 29.07 12.42
C PRO A 76 6.43 29.89 11.81
N GLY A 77 6.12 31.10 11.34
CA GLY A 77 7.10 32.05 10.82
C GLY A 77 6.79 33.50 11.20
N PRO A 78 7.72 34.43 10.96
CA PRO A 78 7.59 35.84 11.35
C PRO A 78 6.36 36.56 10.75
N HIS A 79 5.83 36.04 9.63
CA HIS A 79 4.70 36.61 8.90
C HIS A 79 3.45 35.71 8.95
N GLY A 80 3.41 34.75 9.87
CA GLY A 80 2.35 33.75 9.97
C GLY A 80 2.83 32.34 9.66
N ALA A 81 1.92 31.38 9.80
CA ALA A 81 2.22 29.98 9.55
C ALA A 81 2.32 29.70 8.04
N VAL A 82 3.31 28.91 7.64
CA VAL A 82 3.50 28.43 6.28
C VAL A 82 3.11 26.96 6.21
N LEU A 83 2.30 26.59 5.21
CA LEU A 83 1.98 25.19 4.95
C LEU A 83 3.13 24.55 4.15
N VAL A 84 3.64 23.43 4.64
CA VAL A 84 4.68 22.62 4.00
C VAL A 84 4.09 21.27 3.64
N GLU A 85 4.32 20.82 2.41
CA GLU A 85 4.06 19.45 1.98
C GLU A 85 5.37 18.74 1.66
N ALA A 86 5.66 17.65 2.36
CA ALA A 86 6.89 16.90 2.17
C ALA A 86 6.68 15.39 2.32
N TRP A 87 7.58 14.61 1.70
CA TRP A 87 7.60 13.16 1.81
C TRP A 87 8.48 12.72 2.97
N PHE A 88 7.94 11.88 3.85
CA PHE A 88 8.65 11.31 5.00
C PHE A 88 8.71 9.77 4.91
N PRO A 89 9.79 9.14 5.37
CA PRO A 89 9.80 7.69 5.58
C PRO A 89 8.67 7.27 6.53
N ALA A 90 8.06 6.10 6.28
CA ALA A 90 6.96 5.62 7.13
C ALA A 90 7.33 5.52 8.62
N GLY A 91 8.58 5.14 8.93
CA GLY A 91 9.07 5.05 10.31
C GLY A 91 9.27 6.40 11.01
N SER A 92 9.10 7.52 10.31
CA SER A 92 9.17 8.88 10.87
C SER A 92 7.79 9.49 11.12
N LEU A 93 6.71 8.71 10.94
CA LEU A 93 5.33 9.14 11.10
C LEU A 93 4.66 8.34 12.22
N GLU A 94 4.10 9.04 13.22
CA GLU A 94 3.34 8.42 14.30
C GLU A 94 1.86 8.75 14.18
N GLN A 95 1.00 7.74 14.19
CA GLN A 95 -0.45 7.91 14.30
C GLN A 95 -0.82 7.87 15.79
N ARG A 96 -1.46 8.91 16.31
CA ARG A 96 -1.92 9.00 17.71
C ARG A 96 -3.43 8.93 17.80
#